data_AF-A0A3M2BRD6-F1
#
_entry.id   AF-A0A3M2BRD6-F1
#
_cell.length_a   1.000
_cell.length_b   1.000
_cell.length_c   1.000
_cell.angle_alpha   90.00
_cell.angle_beta   90.00
_cell.angle_gamma   90.00
#
_symmetry.space_group_name_H-M   'P 1'
#
loop_
_entity.id
_entity.type
_entity.pdbx_description
1 polymer ?
#
loop_
_entity_poly.entity_id
_entity_poly.type
_entity_poly.pdbx_seq_one_letter_code
_entity_poly.pdbx_strand_id
1 'polypeptide(L)'
;MFNPRRLRFTPALVAALAGVLAAPANAGDKLALSYVAIELPGAPAAIVTADVDGDGARDLAVVVAYTAWDRIDVSERLSMDDVEGLVEVLTVVPALLDRRQLWLFSGDGRGGYRPAAEPLELPTSVLSLLAGPPGLPAIALTDDGVAVLRLRRAGGVPSLALEPVLADPPVLAGGRTFVPELPLVQDADGDGVADLLLPAAGGLHLYRGTGDGVESEPVTRLELPVDPAASRPRQRYVPLPEARDV
;
A
#
# COMPACT_ATOMS: atom_id res chain seq x y z
N MET A 1 60.26 36.24 51.52
CA MET A 1 59.59 37.54 51.36
C MET A 1 58.43 37.34 50.39
N PHE A 2 57.27 36.90 50.92
CA PHE A 2 56.11 36.45 50.14
C PHE A 2 54.98 37.45 50.36
N ASN A 3 54.47 38.03 49.28
CA ASN A 3 53.44 39.07 49.30
C ASN A 3 52.08 38.46 48.91
N PRO A 4 51.09 38.31 49.81
CA PRO A 4 49.79 37.78 49.44
C PRO A 4 48.89 38.92 48.95
N ARG A 5 48.61 38.96 47.65
CA ARG A 5 47.55 39.78 47.08
C ARG A 5 46.19 39.28 47.58
N ARG A 6 45.51 40.11 48.37
CA ARG A 6 44.10 39.90 48.77
C ARG A 6 43.21 40.09 47.54
N LEU A 7 42.62 39.00 47.02
CA LEU A 7 41.43 39.11 46.17
C LEU A 7 40.23 39.44 47.05
N ARG A 8 39.64 40.62 46.81
CA ARG A 8 38.35 41.02 47.38
C ARG A 8 37.25 40.31 46.59
N PHE A 9 36.54 39.38 47.24
CA PHE A 9 35.24 38.90 46.76
C PHE A 9 34.19 39.98 47.00
N THR A 10 33.64 40.53 45.94
CA THR A 10 32.38 41.29 45.97
C THR A 10 31.22 40.32 45.81
N PRO A 11 30.28 40.21 46.78
CA PRO A 11 29.03 39.51 46.57
C PRO A 11 28.03 40.50 45.96
N ALA A 12 27.62 40.26 44.71
CA ALA A 12 26.50 40.99 44.13
C ALA A 12 25.56 39.98 43.44
N LEU A 13 24.35 39.88 44.00
CA LEU A 13 23.07 39.51 43.37
C LEU A 13 23.07 38.24 42.50
N VAL A 14 22.65 37.06 42.97
CA VAL A 14 21.25 36.65 43.22
C VAL A 14 20.26 37.08 42.11
N ALA A 15 19.75 36.04 41.44
CA ALA A 15 18.48 35.95 40.70
C ALA A 15 18.37 36.66 39.33
N ALA A 16 18.86 35.99 38.28
CA ALA A 16 18.17 35.99 36.98
C ALA A 16 17.40 34.66 36.86
N LEU A 17 16.29 34.58 37.60
CA LEU A 17 15.33 33.49 37.58
C LEU A 17 14.47 33.62 36.31
N ALA A 18 14.40 32.55 35.52
CA ALA A 18 13.26 32.13 34.70
C ALA A 18 12.41 33.24 34.05
N GLY A 19 12.88 33.76 32.92
CA GLY A 19 12.08 34.51 31.96
C GLY A 19 11.82 33.72 30.68
N VAL A 20 11.54 32.41 30.77
CA VAL A 20 10.91 31.72 29.63
C VAL A 20 9.47 32.19 29.63
N LEU A 21 9.17 33.10 28.70
CA LEU A 21 7.80 33.43 28.32
C LEU A 21 7.08 32.10 28.07
N ALA A 22 6.21 31.73 29.00
CA ALA A 22 5.14 30.79 28.72
C ALA A 22 4.30 31.46 27.63
N ALA A 23 4.59 31.14 26.37
CA ALA A 23 3.65 31.39 25.31
C ALA A 23 2.34 30.73 25.76
N PRO A 24 1.20 31.45 25.77
CA PRO A 24 -0.06 30.79 26.04
C PRO A 24 -0.18 29.65 25.04
N ALA A 25 -0.27 28.42 25.54
CA ALA A 25 -0.69 27.29 24.72
C ALA A 25 -1.98 27.75 24.05
N ASN A 26 -1.95 27.94 22.73
CA ASN A 26 -3.11 28.35 21.96
C ASN A 26 -4.26 27.45 22.39
N ALA A 27 -5.27 28.07 23.01
CA ALA A 27 -6.53 27.42 23.29
C ALA A 27 -6.97 26.82 21.96
N GLY A 28 -6.98 25.48 21.89
CA GLY A 28 -7.01 24.74 20.64
C GLY A 28 -8.04 25.30 19.69
N ASP A 29 -7.56 25.86 18.58
CA ASP A 29 -8.42 26.21 17.45
C ASP A 29 -9.25 24.96 17.17
N LYS A 30 -10.58 25.10 17.26
CA LYS A 30 -11.48 24.01 16.90
C LYS A 30 -11.10 23.56 15.50
N LEU A 31 -10.71 22.30 15.35
CA LEU A 31 -10.38 21.72 14.06
C LEU A 31 -11.54 22.05 13.12
N ALA A 32 -11.25 22.90 12.12
CA ALA A 32 -12.22 23.26 11.11
C ALA A 32 -12.36 22.05 10.19
N LEU A 33 -13.38 21.23 10.47
CA LEU A 33 -13.68 20.06 9.67
C LEU A 33 -14.38 20.50 8.38
N SER A 34 -13.73 20.27 7.24
CA SER A 34 -14.34 20.39 5.92
C SER A 34 -14.77 19.01 5.44
N TYR A 35 -16.01 18.89 4.97
CA TYR A 35 -16.50 17.67 4.35
C TYR A 35 -16.33 17.73 2.84
N VAL A 36 -15.75 16.68 2.26
CA VAL A 36 -15.64 16.48 0.81
C VAL A 36 -16.33 15.16 0.47
N ALA A 37 -17.26 15.20 -0.49
CA ALA A 37 -17.88 14.02 -1.05
C ALA A 37 -17.12 13.59 -2.31
N ILE A 38 -16.79 12.31 -2.40
CA ILE A 38 -16.18 11.70 -3.58
C ILE A 38 -17.13 10.62 -4.07
N GLU A 39 -17.54 10.71 -5.34
CA GLU A 39 -18.36 9.70 -5.99
C GLU A 39 -17.48 8.56 -6.50
N LEU A 40 -17.85 7.33 -6.13
CA LEU A 40 -17.15 6.11 -6.50
C LEU A 40 -18.16 5.10 -7.07
N PRO A 41 -17.73 4.19 -7.97
CA PRO A 41 -18.62 3.17 -8.54
C PRO A 41 -19.08 2.13 -7.53
N GLY A 42 -18.48 2.08 -6.34
CA GLY A 42 -18.80 1.13 -5.28
C GLY A 42 -18.17 1.51 -3.95
N ALA A 43 -18.36 0.67 -2.94
CA ALA A 43 -17.74 0.86 -1.64
C ALA A 43 -16.22 0.73 -1.75
N PRO A 44 -15.45 1.59 -1.06
CA PRO A 44 -13.99 1.48 -1.05
C PRO A 44 -13.57 0.20 -0.33
N ALA A 45 -12.70 -0.58 -0.97
CA ALA A 45 -12.02 -1.73 -0.40
C ALA A 45 -10.73 -1.34 0.34
N ALA A 46 -10.05 -0.28 -0.11
CA ALA A 46 -8.93 0.33 0.60
C ALA A 46 -8.86 1.83 0.31
N ILE A 47 -8.35 2.59 1.28
CA ILE A 47 -8.06 4.01 1.14
C ILE A 47 -6.64 4.23 1.63
N VAL A 48 -5.80 4.79 0.77
CA VAL A 48 -4.39 5.05 1.04
C VAL A 48 -4.13 6.54 0.87
N THR A 49 -3.43 7.14 1.83
CA THR A 49 -3.05 8.56 1.79
C THR A 49 -1.55 8.68 1.64
N ALA A 50 -1.08 9.26 0.54
CA ALA A 50 0.33 9.35 0.19
C ALA A 50 0.60 10.50 -0.80
N ASP A 51 1.82 11.01 -0.86
CA ASP A 51 2.22 12.01 -1.86
C ASP A 51 2.67 11.28 -3.14
N VAL A 52 1.72 10.89 -4.00
CA VAL A 52 1.95 10.01 -5.15
C VAL A 52 2.55 10.78 -6.32
N ASP A 53 2.21 12.07 -6.46
CA ASP A 53 2.72 12.92 -7.53
C ASP A 53 3.95 13.77 -7.15
N GLY A 54 4.36 13.75 -5.88
CA GLY A 54 5.59 14.36 -5.38
C GLY A 54 5.49 15.88 -5.19
N ASP A 55 4.27 16.43 -5.11
CA ASP A 55 4.05 17.86 -4.94
C ASP A 55 4.05 18.32 -3.46
N GLY A 56 4.17 17.37 -2.53
CA GLY A 56 4.21 17.59 -1.09
C GLY A 56 2.84 17.64 -0.42
N ALA A 57 1.74 17.66 -1.19
CA ALA A 57 0.40 17.44 -0.68
C ALA A 57 0.15 15.93 -0.52
N ARG A 58 -0.82 15.59 0.33
CA ARG A 58 -1.27 14.20 0.46
C ARG A 58 -2.37 13.94 -0.56
N ASP A 59 -2.14 12.95 -1.40
CA ASP A 59 -3.11 12.40 -2.33
C ASP A 59 -3.90 11.27 -1.68
N LEU A 60 -5.03 10.95 -2.31
CA LEU A 60 -5.91 9.86 -1.92
C LEU A 60 -5.96 8.81 -3.03
N ALA A 61 -5.41 7.62 -2.76
CA ALA A 61 -5.60 6.45 -3.61
C ALA A 61 -6.69 5.56 -3.03
N VAL A 62 -7.76 5.33 -3.79
CA VAL A 62 -8.92 4.54 -3.36
C VAL A 62 -9.05 3.31 -4.25
N VAL A 63 -9.01 2.13 -3.64
CA VAL A 63 -9.34 0.88 -4.33
C VAL A 63 -10.82 0.62 -4.15
N VAL A 64 -11.51 0.41 -5.26
CA VAL A 64 -12.90 -0.07 -5.27
C VAL A 64 -12.89 -1.49 -5.84
N ALA A 65 -13.39 -2.45 -5.06
CA ALA A 65 -13.52 -3.84 -5.47
C ALA A 65 -15.01 -4.20 -5.49
N TYR A 66 -15.49 -4.73 -6.61
CA TYR A 66 -16.89 -5.09 -6.78
C TYR A 66 -17.05 -6.23 -7.78
N THR A 67 -18.11 -7.01 -7.60
CA THR A 67 -18.48 -8.05 -8.55
C THR A 67 -19.35 -7.44 -9.65
N ALA A 68 -18.88 -7.54 -10.88
CA ALA A 68 -19.64 -7.13 -12.06
C ALA A 68 -20.19 -8.36 -12.79
N TRP A 69 -21.42 -8.24 -13.28
CA TRP A 69 -21.94 -9.16 -14.29
C TRP A 69 -21.31 -8.82 -15.63
N ASP A 70 -20.65 -9.79 -16.24
CA ASP A 70 -20.09 -9.63 -17.56
C ASP A 70 -20.43 -10.82 -18.46
N ARG A 71 -20.35 -10.61 -19.77
CA ARG A 71 -20.62 -11.62 -20.78
C ARG A 71 -19.31 -12.14 -21.35
N ILE A 72 -19.08 -13.45 -21.20
CA ILE A 72 -18.07 -14.14 -21.99
C ILE A 72 -18.77 -14.66 -23.24
N ASP A 73 -18.65 -13.95 -24.36
CA ASP A 73 -19.19 -14.41 -25.63
C ASP A 73 -18.25 -15.51 -26.19
N VAL A 74 -18.72 -16.75 -26.24
CA VAL A 74 -18.02 -17.86 -26.89
C VAL A 74 -18.72 -18.14 -28.22
N SER A 75 -18.09 -17.73 -29.32
CA SER A 75 -18.55 -18.02 -30.68
C SER A 75 -17.89 -19.30 -31.19
N GLU A 76 -18.61 -20.41 -31.22
CA GLU A 76 -18.18 -21.63 -31.93
C GLU A 76 -18.82 -21.67 -33.32
N ARG A 77 -17.98 -21.71 -34.37
CA ARG A 77 -18.44 -21.98 -35.73
C ARG A 77 -18.48 -23.48 -35.96
N LEU A 78 -19.67 -24.07 -35.89
CA LEU A 78 -19.91 -25.44 -36.35
C LEU A 78 -20.24 -25.41 -37.84
N SER A 79 -19.37 -25.96 -38.68
CA SER A 79 -19.70 -26.33 -40.05
C SER A 79 -20.36 -27.70 -40.03
N MET A 80 -21.61 -27.81 -40.48
CA MET A 80 -22.22 -29.10 -40.80
C MET A 80 -22.11 -29.31 -42.30
N ASP A 81 -21.35 -30.33 -42.72
CA ASP A 81 -21.00 -30.58 -44.13
C ASP A 81 -22.21 -30.89 -45.04
N ASP A 82 -23.39 -31.15 -44.47
CA ASP A 82 -24.59 -31.59 -45.20
C ASP A 82 -25.75 -30.56 -45.26
N VAL A 83 -25.56 -29.31 -44.82
CA VAL A 83 -26.58 -28.25 -44.91
C VAL A 83 -25.96 -26.93 -45.39
N GLU A 84 -26.42 -26.40 -46.53
CA GLU A 84 -26.15 -25.03 -46.97
C GLU A 84 -26.77 -24.03 -45.97
N GLY A 85 -26.04 -23.72 -44.90
CA GLY A 85 -26.46 -22.75 -43.90
C GLY A 85 -25.50 -22.69 -42.72
N LEU A 86 -24.75 -21.59 -42.61
CA LEU A 86 -24.01 -21.27 -41.40
C LEU A 86 -25.00 -20.97 -40.28
N VAL A 87 -25.09 -21.83 -39.27
CA VAL A 87 -25.76 -21.50 -38.01
C VAL A 87 -24.69 -21.03 -37.02
N GLU A 88 -24.67 -19.73 -36.75
CA GLU A 88 -23.84 -19.16 -35.68
C GLU A 88 -24.57 -19.36 -34.35
N VAL A 89 -24.15 -20.36 -33.57
CA VAL A 89 -24.67 -20.58 -32.23
C VAL A 89 -23.86 -19.72 -31.26
N LEU A 90 -24.43 -18.60 -30.83
CA LEU A 90 -23.87 -17.78 -29.75
C LEU A 90 -24.22 -18.42 -28.40
N THR A 91 -23.24 -19.05 -27.75
CA THR A 91 -23.42 -19.51 -26.37
C THR A 91 -23.07 -18.37 -25.43
N VAL A 92 -24.06 -17.88 -24.68
CA VAL A 92 -23.85 -16.86 -23.65
C VAL A 92 -23.69 -17.56 -22.31
N VAL A 93 -22.50 -17.50 -21.73
CA VAL A 93 -22.25 -17.96 -20.35
C VAL A 93 -22.15 -16.73 -19.45
N PRO A 94 -23.13 -16.47 -18.56
CA PRO A 94 -23.03 -15.37 -17.61
C PRO A 94 -21.92 -15.67 -16.60
N ALA A 95 -21.02 -14.70 -16.39
CA ALA A 95 -19.94 -14.80 -15.42
C ALA A 95 -20.00 -13.64 -14.42
N LEU A 96 -19.75 -13.97 -13.15
CA LEU A 96 -19.46 -12.98 -12.11
C LEU A 96 -17.95 -12.75 -12.11
N LEU A 97 -17.54 -11.54 -12.50
CA LEU A 97 -16.13 -11.17 -12.52
C LEU A 97 -15.82 -10.25 -11.35
N ASP A 98 -14.76 -10.56 -10.62
CA ASP A 98 -14.16 -9.64 -9.66
C ASP A 98 -13.45 -8.53 -10.42
N ARG A 99 -13.91 -7.29 -10.23
CA ARG A 99 -13.30 -6.08 -10.81
C ARG A 99 -12.76 -5.21 -9.70
N ARG A 100 -11.56 -4.69 -9.93
CA ARG A 100 -10.85 -3.83 -8.99
C ARG A 100 -10.33 -2.63 -9.75
N GLN A 101 -10.63 -1.44 -9.24
CA GLN A 101 -10.15 -0.19 -9.82
C GLN A 101 -9.45 0.62 -8.76
N LEU A 102 -8.32 1.22 -9.12
CA LEU A 102 -7.61 2.20 -8.32
C LEU A 102 -7.90 3.59 -8.86
N TRP A 103 -8.51 4.42 -8.02
CA TRP A 103 -8.81 5.82 -8.27
C TRP A 103 -7.79 6.68 -7.52
N LEU A 104 -7.08 7.57 -8.21
CA LEU A 104 -6.19 8.53 -7.57
C LEU A 104 -6.82 9.93 -7.59
N PHE A 105 -6.82 10.59 -6.44
CA PHE A 105 -7.21 11.98 -6.30
C PHE A 105 -6.06 12.80 -5.76
N SER A 106 -5.58 13.78 -6.53
CA SER A 106 -4.53 14.69 -6.07
C SER A 106 -5.07 15.66 -5.02
N GLY A 107 -4.29 15.87 -3.96
CA GLY A 107 -4.60 16.83 -2.91
C GLY A 107 -4.27 18.27 -3.32
N ASP A 108 -5.03 19.25 -2.84
CA ASP A 108 -4.73 20.68 -3.07
C ASP A 108 -3.95 21.35 -1.91
N GLY A 109 -3.52 20.56 -0.92
CA GLY A 109 -2.85 21.01 0.30
C GLY A 109 -3.77 21.74 1.30
N ARG A 110 -5.06 21.92 0.96
CA ARG A 110 -6.07 22.61 1.79
C ARG A 110 -7.23 21.69 2.18
N GLY A 111 -7.08 20.39 1.94
CA GLY A 111 -8.07 19.35 2.25
C GLY A 111 -9.06 19.07 1.11
N GLY A 112 -8.90 19.70 -0.06
CA GLY A 112 -9.63 19.37 -1.27
C GLY A 112 -8.93 18.27 -2.08
N TYR A 113 -9.72 17.52 -2.83
CA TYR A 113 -9.26 16.43 -3.70
C TYR A 113 -9.86 16.55 -5.09
N ARG A 114 -9.10 16.18 -6.12
CA ARG A 114 -9.57 16.14 -7.52
C ARG A 114 -9.04 14.90 -8.23
N PRO A 115 -9.81 14.26 -9.13
CA PRO A 115 -9.30 13.12 -9.90
C PRO A 115 -7.99 13.48 -10.62
N ALA A 116 -6.97 12.65 -10.43
CA ALA A 116 -5.63 12.87 -10.97
C ALA A 116 -5.44 12.27 -12.37
N ALA A 117 -6.13 11.16 -12.65
CA ALA A 117 -6.05 10.39 -13.90
C ALA A 117 -7.29 9.49 -14.04
N GLU A 118 -7.42 8.84 -15.20
CA GLU A 118 -8.36 7.74 -15.37
C GLU A 118 -8.07 6.59 -14.37
N PRO A 119 -9.10 5.87 -13.89
CA PRO A 119 -8.91 4.77 -12.96
C PRO A 119 -8.04 3.66 -13.55
N LEU A 120 -7.15 3.10 -12.74
CA LEU A 120 -6.34 1.95 -13.11
C LEU A 120 -7.09 0.66 -12.78
N GLU A 121 -7.36 -0.16 -13.79
CA GLU A 121 -7.82 -1.54 -13.58
C GLU A 121 -6.71 -2.34 -12.88
N LEU A 122 -7.02 -2.90 -11.71
CA LEU A 122 -6.09 -3.71 -10.94
C LEU A 122 -6.32 -5.19 -11.27
N PRO A 123 -5.28 -5.95 -11.66
CA PRO A 123 -5.40 -7.38 -11.81
C PRO A 123 -5.60 -8.05 -10.44
N THR A 124 -6.15 -9.27 -10.44
CA THR A 124 -6.33 -10.06 -9.20
C THR A 124 -5.02 -10.47 -8.53
N SER A 125 -3.90 -10.32 -9.24
CA SER A 125 -2.55 -10.47 -8.70
C SER A 125 -2.13 -9.32 -7.80
N VAL A 126 -2.88 -8.21 -7.74
CA VAL A 126 -2.72 -7.18 -6.70
C VAL A 126 -3.46 -7.63 -5.45
N LEU A 127 -2.68 -7.90 -4.40
CA LEU A 127 -3.13 -8.49 -3.15
C LEU A 127 -3.40 -7.45 -2.07
N SER A 128 -2.70 -6.31 -2.09
CA SER A 128 -2.92 -5.22 -1.13
C SER A 128 -2.41 -3.89 -1.70
N LEU A 129 -2.90 -2.77 -1.17
CA LEU A 129 -2.40 -1.43 -1.43
C LEU A 129 -2.28 -0.67 -0.10
N LEU A 130 -1.15 -0.02 0.13
CA LEU A 130 -0.84 0.69 1.37
C LEU A 130 0.09 1.88 1.12
N ALA A 131 0.19 2.78 2.11
CA ALA A 131 1.22 3.81 2.11
C ALA A 131 2.58 3.13 2.29
N GLY A 132 3.55 3.51 1.45
CA GLY A 132 4.89 2.95 1.52
C GLY A 132 5.85 3.80 2.34
N PRO A 133 7.10 3.33 2.49
CA PRO A 133 8.15 4.08 3.17
C PRO A 133 8.58 5.32 2.36
N PRO A 134 9.37 6.23 2.95
CA PRO A 134 9.94 7.37 2.22
C PRO A 134 10.55 6.96 0.87
N GLY A 135 10.24 7.74 -0.18
CA GLY A 135 10.63 7.46 -1.58
C GLY A 135 9.70 6.50 -2.36
N LEU A 136 8.84 5.76 -1.66
CA LEU A 136 7.82 4.87 -2.22
C LEU A 136 6.44 5.25 -1.67
N PRO A 137 5.78 6.31 -2.16
CA PRO A 137 4.64 6.92 -1.48
C PRO A 137 3.45 5.95 -1.28
N ALA A 138 3.10 5.18 -2.31
CA ALA A 138 2.08 4.13 -2.21
C ALA A 138 2.59 2.86 -2.89
N ILE A 139 2.49 1.74 -2.20
CA ILE A 139 2.96 0.44 -2.68
C ILE A 139 1.81 -0.56 -2.76
N ALA A 140 1.92 -1.47 -3.72
CA ALA A 140 1.05 -2.61 -3.90
C ALA A 140 1.84 -3.89 -3.63
N LEU A 141 1.26 -4.77 -2.81
CA LEU A 141 1.70 -6.16 -2.73
C LEU A 141 1.10 -6.91 -3.92
N THR A 142 1.94 -7.56 -4.72
CA THR A 142 1.54 -8.35 -5.89
C THR A 142 1.98 -9.80 -5.77
N ASP A 143 1.50 -10.67 -6.67
CA ASP A 143 1.97 -12.05 -6.77
C ASP A 143 3.48 -12.16 -7.02
N ASP A 144 4.08 -11.16 -7.68
CA ASP A 144 5.51 -11.15 -8.03
C ASP A 144 6.40 -10.44 -6.99
N GLY A 145 5.80 -9.73 -6.03
CA GLY A 145 6.51 -9.00 -4.98
C GLY A 145 5.87 -7.66 -4.68
N VAL A 146 6.65 -6.57 -4.74
CA VAL A 146 6.18 -5.22 -4.40
C VAL A 146 6.31 -4.30 -5.60
N ALA A 147 5.25 -3.57 -5.90
CA ALA A 147 5.21 -2.52 -6.91
C ALA A 147 4.86 -1.17 -6.28
N VAL A 148 5.33 -0.08 -6.87
CA VAL A 148 4.98 1.30 -6.46
C VAL A 148 3.94 1.87 -7.41
N LEU A 149 2.94 2.56 -6.87
CA LEU A 149 2.01 3.35 -7.65
C LEU A 149 2.68 4.63 -8.13
N ARG A 150 2.62 4.88 -9.45
CA ARG A 150 3.16 6.09 -10.06
C ARG A 150 2.10 6.79 -10.90
N LEU A 151 2.05 8.11 -10.78
CA LEU A 151 1.38 9.00 -11.72
C LEU A 151 2.37 9.39 -12.83
N ARG A 152 2.18 8.85 -14.03
CA ARG A 152 2.97 9.19 -15.22
C ARG A 152 2.29 10.30 -16.00
N ARG A 153 3.07 11.22 -16.56
CA ARG A 153 2.58 12.27 -17.48
C ARG A 153 3.25 12.10 -18.83
N ALA A 154 2.73 11.20 -19.66
CA ALA A 154 3.23 10.96 -21.01
C ALA A 154 2.41 11.80 -22.01
N GLY A 155 3.07 12.69 -22.76
CA GLY A 155 2.39 13.54 -23.75
C GLY A 155 1.35 14.50 -23.15
N GLY A 156 1.47 14.84 -21.86
CA GLY A 156 0.55 15.72 -21.14
C GLY A 156 -0.71 15.03 -20.60
N VAL A 157 -0.93 13.75 -20.90
CA VAL A 157 -2.05 12.96 -20.35
C VAL A 157 -1.56 12.22 -19.10
N PRO A 158 -2.19 12.45 -17.92
CA PRO A 158 -1.85 11.72 -16.72
C PRO A 158 -2.39 10.28 -16.79
N SER A 159 -1.57 9.30 -16.42
CA SER A 159 -1.94 7.90 -16.33
C SER A 159 -1.32 7.23 -15.11
N LEU A 160 -2.02 6.25 -14.56
CA LEU A 160 -1.56 5.48 -13.41
C LEU A 160 -0.88 4.20 -13.87
N ALA A 161 0.19 3.83 -13.16
CA ALA A 161 0.88 2.56 -13.38
C ALA A 161 1.39 1.99 -12.05
N LEU A 162 1.46 0.67 -11.98
CA LEU A 162 2.22 -0.04 -10.96
C LEU A 162 3.58 -0.43 -11.55
N GLU A 163 4.65 0.00 -10.88
CA GLU A 163 6.03 -0.27 -11.30
C GLU A 163 6.69 -1.23 -10.31
N PRO A 164 7.21 -2.39 -10.74
CA PRO A 164 7.90 -3.31 -9.84
C PRO A 164 9.09 -2.65 -9.16
N VAL A 165 9.21 -2.84 -7.84
CA VAL A 165 10.33 -2.38 -7.02
C VAL A 165 11.09 -3.58 -6.45
N LEU A 166 10.38 -4.60 -5.99
CA LEU A 166 10.96 -5.83 -5.46
C LEU A 166 10.34 -7.04 -6.16
N ALA A 167 11.19 -7.96 -6.61
CA ALA A 167 10.80 -9.23 -7.20
C ALA A 167 10.98 -10.35 -6.16
N ASP A 168 10.11 -10.36 -5.14
CA ASP A 168 10.11 -11.36 -4.08
C ASP A 168 8.68 -11.80 -3.76
N PRO A 169 8.21 -12.91 -4.36
CA PRO A 169 6.82 -13.35 -4.22
C PRO A 169 6.39 -13.59 -2.76
N PRO A 170 5.26 -13.00 -2.31
CA PRO A 170 4.74 -13.25 -0.98
C PRO A 170 4.14 -14.66 -0.83
N VAL A 171 3.96 -15.11 0.40
CA VAL A 171 3.22 -16.35 0.74
C VAL A 171 1.77 -16.32 0.26
N LEU A 172 1.23 -15.13 0.00
CA LEU A 172 -0.13 -14.90 -0.50
C LEU A 172 -0.21 -14.99 -2.03
N ALA A 173 0.91 -15.13 -2.74
CA ALA A 173 0.95 -15.18 -4.19
C ALA A 173 0.03 -16.27 -4.75
N GLY A 174 -0.78 -15.92 -5.75
CA GLY A 174 -1.78 -16.78 -6.36
C GLY A 174 -3.08 -16.92 -5.55
N GLY A 175 -3.16 -16.36 -4.34
CA GLY A 175 -4.36 -16.38 -3.50
C GLY A 175 -5.51 -15.53 -4.05
N ARG A 176 -5.22 -14.63 -5.00
CA ARG A 176 -6.16 -13.75 -5.71
C ARG A 176 -7.07 -12.90 -4.82
N THR A 177 -6.90 -12.94 -3.51
CA THR A 177 -7.76 -12.23 -2.55
C THR A 177 -7.12 -10.89 -2.25
N PHE A 178 -7.89 -9.81 -2.38
CA PHE A 178 -7.46 -8.50 -1.93
C PHE A 178 -7.61 -8.41 -0.41
N VAL A 179 -6.51 -8.19 0.30
CA VAL A 179 -6.43 -8.04 1.75
C VAL A 179 -5.96 -6.61 2.05
N PRO A 180 -6.87 -5.68 2.38
CA PRO A 180 -6.49 -4.31 2.71
C PRO A 180 -5.72 -4.27 4.04
N GLU A 181 -4.97 -3.18 4.25
CA GLU A 181 -4.38 -2.84 5.55
C GLU A 181 -3.39 -3.89 6.11
N LEU A 182 -2.67 -4.59 5.23
CA LEU A 182 -1.55 -5.41 5.69
C LEU A 182 -0.46 -4.50 6.30
N PRO A 183 -0.03 -4.74 7.55
CA PRO A 183 0.97 -3.92 8.22
C PRO A 183 2.37 -4.26 7.72
N LEU A 184 2.63 -4.01 6.44
CA LEU A 184 3.90 -4.33 5.79
C LEU A 184 4.93 -3.22 5.96
N VAL A 185 4.55 -2.04 6.42
CA VAL A 185 5.44 -0.88 6.52
C VAL A 185 5.52 -0.41 7.97
N GLN A 186 6.71 -0.51 8.56
CA GLN A 186 6.97 -0.17 9.95
C GLN A 186 8.46 0.06 10.16
N ASP A 187 8.85 1.02 11.00
CA ASP A 187 10.21 1.13 11.52
C ASP A 187 10.50 -0.09 12.43
N ALA A 188 11.26 -1.06 11.90
CA ALA A 188 11.52 -2.33 12.54
C ALA A 188 12.88 -2.37 13.24
N ASP A 189 13.85 -1.55 12.79
CA ASP A 189 15.19 -1.48 13.39
C ASP A 189 15.41 -0.28 14.33
N GLY A 190 14.43 0.62 14.43
CA GLY A 190 14.38 1.73 15.38
C GLY A 190 15.17 2.96 14.94
N ASP A 191 15.50 3.08 13.66
CA ASP A 191 16.26 4.22 13.11
C ASP A 191 15.39 5.44 12.77
N GLY A 192 14.05 5.30 12.89
CA GLY A 192 13.07 6.34 12.60
C GLY A 192 12.65 6.41 11.13
N VAL A 193 13.17 5.54 10.26
CA VAL A 193 12.75 5.35 8.87
C VAL A 193 11.90 4.09 8.80
N ALA A 194 10.77 4.17 8.09
CA ALA A 194 9.92 2.99 7.94
C ALA A 194 10.59 1.95 7.03
N ASP A 195 10.63 0.71 7.47
CA ASP A 195 11.07 -0.46 6.70
C ASP A 195 9.89 -1.16 6.03
N LEU A 196 10.22 -2.09 5.12
CA LEU A 196 9.24 -2.97 4.49
C LEU A 196 9.42 -4.42 4.99
N LEU A 197 8.36 -4.94 5.60
CA LEU A 197 8.19 -6.30 6.07
C LEU A 197 7.38 -7.10 5.03
N LEU A 198 8.04 -8.01 4.33
CA LEU A 198 7.42 -8.82 3.28
C LEU A 198 7.27 -10.27 3.74
N PRO A 199 6.05 -10.81 3.87
CA PRO A 199 5.86 -12.23 4.13
C PRO A 199 6.14 -13.02 2.85
N ALA A 200 7.41 -13.21 2.53
CA ALA A 200 7.91 -13.93 1.36
C ALA A 200 7.77 -15.46 1.51
N ALA A 201 7.87 -16.20 0.40
CA ALA A 201 7.75 -17.67 0.40
C ALA A 201 8.72 -18.38 1.38
N GLY A 202 9.90 -17.80 1.65
CA GLY A 202 10.90 -18.31 2.58
C GLY A 202 10.74 -17.86 4.04
N GLY A 203 9.80 -16.96 4.32
CA GLY A 203 9.55 -16.38 5.64
C GLY A 203 9.39 -14.87 5.60
N LEU A 204 9.55 -14.22 6.74
CA LEU A 204 9.41 -12.77 6.81
C LEU A 204 10.74 -12.12 6.41
N HIS A 205 10.75 -11.42 5.28
CA HIS A 205 11.89 -10.67 4.80
C HIS A 205 11.76 -9.20 5.23
N LEU A 206 12.82 -8.64 5.79
CA LEU A 206 12.94 -7.23 6.15
C LEU A 206 13.80 -6.53 5.11
N TYR A 207 13.22 -5.53 4.45
CA TYR A 207 13.89 -4.63 3.53
C TYR A 207 14.02 -3.27 4.20
N ARG A 208 15.26 -2.85 4.45
CA ARG A 208 15.54 -1.59 5.16
C ARG A 208 15.11 -0.38 4.35
N GLY A 209 14.46 0.59 4.99
CA GLY A 209 14.14 1.89 4.38
C GLY A 209 15.39 2.77 4.23
N THR A 210 15.51 3.48 3.11
CA THR A 210 16.71 4.30 2.78
C THR A 210 16.42 5.78 2.54
N GLY A 211 15.25 6.28 2.98
CA GLY A 211 14.82 7.66 2.72
C GLY A 211 14.33 7.90 1.28
N ASP A 212 15.00 7.27 0.31
CA ASP A 212 14.66 7.28 -1.12
C ASP A 212 13.94 6.00 -1.59
N GLY A 213 13.72 5.05 -0.68
CA GLY A 213 12.97 3.83 -0.93
C GLY A 213 13.33 2.75 0.08
N VAL A 214 13.56 1.54 -0.43
CA VAL A 214 14.04 0.40 0.35
C VAL A 214 15.25 -0.24 -0.34
N GLU A 215 16.07 -0.96 0.41
CA GLU A 215 17.12 -1.80 -0.15
C GLU A 215 16.55 -2.84 -1.11
N SER A 216 17.30 -3.22 -2.15
CA SER A 216 16.86 -4.22 -3.14
C SER A 216 16.98 -5.66 -2.64
N GLU A 217 17.77 -5.88 -1.60
CA GLU A 217 17.93 -7.18 -0.93
C GLU A 217 17.47 -7.07 0.53
N PRO A 218 16.94 -8.16 1.11
CA PRO A 218 16.51 -8.12 2.49
C PRO A 218 17.72 -8.12 3.44
N VAL A 219 17.74 -7.18 4.39
CA VAL A 219 18.76 -7.09 5.45
C VAL A 219 18.61 -8.22 6.47
N THR A 220 17.42 -8.80 6.59
CA THR A 220 17.16 -9.94 7.46
C THR A 220 16.07 -10.82 6.84
N ARG A 221 16.25 -12.14 6.95
CA ARG A 221 15.23 -13.14 6.62
C ARG A 221 14.91 -13.91 7.90
N LEU A 222 13.71 -13.70 8.43
CA LEU A 222 13.19 -14.46 9.53
C LEU A 222 12.49 -15.70 8.98
N GLU A 223 13.16 -16.84 9.08
CA GLU A 223 12.57 -18.11 8.67
C GLU A 223 11.27 -18.34 9.45
N LEU A 224 10.25 -18.85 8.77
CA LEU A 224 9.08 -19.34 9.50
C LEU A 224 9.55 -20.44 10.45
N PRO A 225 8.95 -20.57 11.65
CA PRO A 225 9.15 -21.73 12.50
C PRO A 225 8.58 -22.97 11.79
N VAL A 226 9.33 -23.51 10.83
CA VAL A 226 9.18 -24.88 10.37
C VAL A 226 9.87 -25.73 11.42
N ASP A 227 9.11 -26.67 11.98
CA ASP A 227 9.62 -27.68 12.90
C ASP A 227 10.94 -28.25 12.35
N PRO A 228 12.10 -28.07 13.03
CA PRO A 228 13.43 -28.40 12.48
C PRO A 228 13.60 -29.89 12.14
N ALA A 229 12.64 -30.73 12.50
CA ALA A 229 12.57 -32.14 12.12
C ALA A 229 12.09 -32.42 10.68
N ALA A 230 11.67 -31.41 9.90
CA ALA A 230 11.04 -31.60 8.59
C ALA A 230 11.86 -31.03 7.42
N SER A 231 13.04 -31.59 7.14
CA SER A 231 13.81 -31.38 5.90
C SER A 231 13.18 -32.04 4.65
N ARG A 232 11.85 -32.16 4.61
CA ARG A 232 11.09 -32.52 3.42
C ARG A 232 9.89 -31.58 3.28
N PRO A 233 9.59 -31.06 2.07
CA PRO A 233 8.38 -30.29 1.84
C PRO A 233 7.17 -31.18 2.16
N ARG A 234 6.55 -30.97 3.32
CA ARG A 234 5.26 -31.59 3.62
C ARG A 234 4.19 -30.69 3.02
N GLN A 235 3.56 -31.17 1.95
CA GLN A 235 2.24 -30.67 1.56
C GLN A 235 1.33 -30.75 2.79
N ARG A 236 0.99 -29.60 3.38
CA ARG A 236 -0.01 -29.54 4.44
C ARG A 236 -1.37 -29.68 3.78
N TYR A 237 -1.88 -30.90 3.73
CA TYR A 237 -3.30 -31.12 3.51
C TYR A 237 -4.05 -30.61 4.74
N VAL A 238 -4.73 -29.49 4.60
CA VAL A 238 -5.77 -29.08 5.55
C VAL A 238 -6.99 -29.92 5.20
N PRO A 239 -7.45 -30.84 6.08
CA PRO A 239 -8.65 -31.60 5.79
C PRO A 239 -9.82 -30.62 5.67
N LEU A 240 -10.55 -30.70 4.56
CA LEU A 240 -11.83 -30.00 4.44
C LEU A 240 -12.76 -30.51 5.55
N PRO A 241 -13.56 -29.63 6.18
CA PRO A 241 -14.57 -30.09 7.12
C PRO A 241 -15.48 -31.09 6.41
N GLU A 242 -15.66 -32.27 7.01
CA GLU A 242 -16.61 -33.26 6.51
C GLU A 242 -18.01 -32.65 6.57
N ALA A 243 -18.63 -32.46 5.40
CA ALA A 243 -20.05 -32.15 5.32
C ALA A 243 -20.80 -33.39 5.85
N ARG A 244 -21.31 -33.30 7.08
CA ARG A 244 -22.31 -34.23 7.58
C ARG A 244 -23.66 -33.65 7.22
N ASP A 245 -24.44 -34.40 6.45
CA ASP A 245 -25.88 -34.12 6.30
C ASP A 245 -26.50 -34.08 7.70
N VAL A 246 -27.20 -32.98 7.98
CA VAL A 246 -27.94 -32.74 9.23
C VAL A 246 -29.40 -33.12 9.03
#